data_AF-A0A2E9CZW5-F1
#
_entry.id   AF-A0A2E9CZW5-F1
#
_cell.length_a   1.000
_cell.length_b   1.000
_cell.length_c   1.000
_cell.angle_alpha   90.00
_cell.angle_beta   90.00
_cell.angle_gamma   90.00
#
_symmetry.space_group_name_H-M   'P 1'
#
loop_
_entity.id
_entity.type
_entity.pdbx_description
1 polymer ?
#
loop_
_entity_poly.entity_id
_entity_poly.type
_entity_poly.pdbx_seq_one_letter_code
_entity_poly.pdbx_strand_id
1 'polypeptide(L)' 'MNIALLSVGTEILLGDTVNTNLASLGQALYNNGFILSTEKTVPDDKKVIQDARSEE' A
#
# COMPACT_ATOMS: atom_id res chain seq x y z
N MET A 1 14.61 -9.67 -0.75
CA MET A 1 13.47 -9.55 0.19
C MET A 1 12.32 -8.97 -0.61
N ASN A 2 11.15 -9.60 -0.58
CA ASN A 2 9.97 -9.09 -1.28
C ASN A 2 9.20 -8.22 -0.29
N ILE A 3 9.04 -6.94 -0.63
CA ILE A 3 8.33 -5.97 0.20
C ILE A 3 7.16 -5.45 -0.62
N ALA A 4 5.97 -5.58 -0.06
CA ALA A 4 4.75 -5.01 -0.59
C ALA A 4 4.16 -4.00 0.40
N LEU A 5 3.46 -2.99 -0.12
CA LEU A 5 2.69 -2.04 0.67
C LEU A 5 1.20 -2.21 0.39
N LEU A 6 0.41 -2.29 1.45
CA LEU A 6 -1.05 -2.30 1.39
C LEU A 6 -1.56 -1.00 2.00
N SER A 7 -2.16 -0.15 1.18
CA SER A 7 -2.83 1.08 1.61
C SER A 7 -4.31 0.79 1.79
N VAL A 8 -4.89 1.18 2.93
CA VAL A 8 -6.33 1.02 3.21
C VAL A 8 -6.93 2.40 3.33
N GLY A 9 -7.97 2.68 2.54
CA GLY A 9 -8.70 3.94 2.59
C GLY A 9 -9.51 4.13 1.32
N THR A 10 -10.83 4.21 1.46
CA THR A 10 -11.76 4.42 0.35
C THR A 10 -11.57 5.81 -0.27
N GLU A 11 -11.28 6.81 0.56
CA GLU A 11 -10.93 8.18 0.17
C GLU A 11 -9.66 8.24 -0.69
N ILE A 12 -8.73 7.28 -0.52
CA ILE A 12 -7.53 7.18 -1.36
C ILE A 12 -7.91 6.68 -2.75
N LEU A 13 -8.79 5.67 -2.82
CA LEU A 13 -9.28 5.12 -4.10
C LEU A 13 -10.13 6.12 -4.88
N LEU A 14 -10.92 6.93 -4.18
CA LEU A 14 -11.73 7.99 -4.78
C LEU A 14 -10.89 9.19 -5.24
N GLY A 15 -9.63 9.27 -4.80
CA GLY A 15 -8.74 10.41 -5.09
C GLY A 15 -9.04 11.65 -4.23
N ASP A 16 -9.88 11.51 -3.20
CA ASP A 16 -10.16 12.55 -2.22
C ASP A 16 -8.93 12.84 -1.35
N THR A 17 -8.10 11.81 -1.13
CA THR A 17 -6.83 11.91 -0.40
C THR A 17 -5.67 11.36 -1.23
N VAL A 18 -4.61 12.17 -1.39
CA VAL A 18 -3.36 11.70 -1.99
C VAL A 18 -2.66 10.73 -1.05
N ASN A 19 -2.22 9.57 -1.56
CA ASN A 19 -1.52 8.56 -0.76
C ASN A 19 -0.08 8.96 -0.39
N THR A 20 0.06 9.93 0.53
CA THR A 20 1.37 10.39 1.02
C THR A 20 2.07 9.34 1.89
N ASN A 21 1.33 8.38 2.44
CA ASN A 21 1.87 7.27 3.20
C ASN A 21 2.70 6.35 2.31
N LEU A 22 2.18 5.96 1.15
CA LEU A 22 2.95 5.24 0.13
C LEU A 22 4.19 6.02 -0.28
N ALA A 23 4.05 7.31 -0.62
CA ALA A 23 5.18 8.12 -1.06
C ALA A 23 6.30 8.17 0.01
N SER A 24 5.93 8.39 1.27
CA SER A 24 6.89 8.52 2.37
C SER A 24 7.55 7.18 2.72
N LEU A 25 6.77 6.11 2.81
CA LEU A 25 7.28 4.77 3.13
C LEU A 25 8.09 4.17 1.97
N GLY A 26 7.63 4.34 0.73
CA GLY A 26 8.36 3.90 -0.46
C GLY A 26 9.73 4.58 -0.56
N GLN A 27 9.79 5.89 -0.32
CA GLN A 27 11.06 6.61 -0.29
C GLN A 27 11.96 6.15 0.86
N ALA A 28 11.40 5.94 2.05
CA ALA A 28 12.16 5.43 3.20
C ALA A 28 12.74 4.04 2.92
N LEU A 29 11.97 3.13 2.33
CA LEU A 29 12.43 1.80 1.92
C LEU A 29 13.57 1.90 0.91
N TYR A 30 13.39 2.69 -0.14
CA TYR A 30 14.42 2.89 -1.17
C TYR A 30 15.72 3.44 -0.59
N ASN A 31 15.62 4.44 0.29
CA ASN A 31 16.78 5.04 0.95
C ASN A 31 17.54 4.05 1.85
N ASN A 32 16.90 2.97 2.30
CA ASN A 32 17.50 1.89 3.08
C ASN A 32 17.94 0.69 2.22
N GLY A 33 18.00 0.84 0.90
CA GLY A 33 18.46 -0.19 -0.02
C GLY A 33 17.42 -1.29 -0.32
N PHE A 34 16.16 -1.04 0.02
CA PHE A 34 15.07 -1.96 -0.28
C PHE A 34 14.33 -1.56 -1.56
N ILE A 35 13.84 -2.56 -2.30
CA ILE A 35 12.98 -2.35 -3.46
C ILE A 35 11.56 -2.74 -3.07
N LEU A 36 10.64 -1.78 -3.14
CA LEU A 36 9.21 -2.03 -3.04
C LEU A 36 8.77 -2.71 -4.35
N SER A 37 8.37 -3.98 -4.28
CA SER A 37 8.01 -4.76 -5.47
C SER A 37 6.55 -4.57 -5.88
N THR A 38 5.68 -4.27 -4.91
CA THR A 38 4.23 -4.20 -5.12
C THR A 38 3.62 -3.15 -4.21
N GLU A 39 2.63 -2.42 -4.72
CA GLU A 39 1.71 -1.63 -3.91
C GLU A 39 0.27 -1.97 -4.31
N LYS A 40 -0.62 -2.03 -3.31
CA LYS A 40 -2.05 -2.19 -3.52
C LYS A 40 -2.79 -1.24 -2.59
N THR A 41 -3.72 -0.47 -3.14
CA THR A 41 -4.70 0.30 -2.35
C THR A 41 -6.04 -0.43 -2.35
N VAL A 42 -6.70 -0.55 -1.20
CA VAL A 42 -7.99 -1.23 -1.02
C VAL A 42 -8.97 -0.34 -0.25
N PRO A 43 -10.30 -0.51 -0.44
CA PRO A 43 -11.29 0.23 0.34
C PRO A 43 -11.30 -0.24 1.80
N ASP A 44 -12.04 0.48 2.65
CA ASP A 44 -12.28 0.15 4.06
C ASP A 44 -13.25 -1.02 4.22
N ASP A 45 -12.97 -2.12 3.53
CA ASP A 45 -13.73 -3.36 3.58
C ASP A 45 -12.88 -4.48 4.18
N LYS A 46 -13.39 -5.07 5.27
CA LYS A 46 -12.69 -6.12 6.01
C LYS A 46 -12.35 -7.33 5.13
N LYS A 47 -13.26 -7.75 4.25
CA LYS A 47 -13.04 -8.92 3.41
C LYS A 47 -11.98 -8.62 2.36
N VAL A 48 -12.06 -7.46 1.70
CA VAL A 48 -11.06 -7.06 0.69
C VAL A 48 -9.67 -6.91 1.31
N ILE A 49 -9.55 -6.35 2.51
CA ILE A 49 -8.27 -6.27 3.24
C ILE A 49 -7.71 -7.66 3.54
N GLN A 50 -8.55 -8.62 3.93
CA GLN A 50 -8.14 -10.00 4.18
C GLN A 50 -7.70 -10.71 2.91
N ASP A 51 -8.45 -10.55 1.82
CA ASP A 51 -8.13 -11.12 0.52
C ASP A 51 -6.79 -10.56 0.01
N ALA A 52 -6.58 -9.25 0.12
CA ALA A 52 -5.35 -8.58 -0.29
C ALA A 52 -4.09 -9.00 0.51
N ARG A 53 -4.25 -9.46 1.76
CA ARG A 53 -3.14 -10.03 2.54
C ARG A 53 -2.76 -11.44 2.08
N SER A 54 -3.68 -12.15 1.44
CA SER A 54 -3.56 -13.57 1.12
C SER A 54 -3.04 -13.82 -0.30
N GLU A 55 -2.87 -12.78 -1.10
CA GLU A 55 -2.25 -12.83 -2.42
C GLU A 55 -0.72 -12.87 -2.25
N GLU A 56 -0.12 -14.04 -2.52
CA GLU A 56 1.34 -14.25 -2.62
C GLU A 56 1.89 -13.86 -4.00
#